data_AF-A0A839QP14-F1
#
_entry.id   AF-A0A839QP14-F1
#
_cell.length_a   1.000
_cell.length_b   1.000
_cell.length_c   1.000
_cell.angle_alpha   90.00
_cell.angle_beta   90.00
_cell.angle_gamma   90.00
#
_symmetry.space_group_name_H-M   'P 1'
#
loop_
_entity.id
_entity.type
_entity.pdbx_description
1 polymer ?
#
loop_
_entity_poly.entity_id
_entity_poly.type
_entity_poly.pdbx_seq_one_letter_code
_entity_poly.pdbx_strand_id
1 'polypeptide(L)' 'MTTRASEIYDQLKTLRFQLEQLGNEGRVVMARDGMNADHPDSAAAVTKALAGLDQAIDATCWMETLATVNGTYPELKD' A
#
# COMPACT_ATOMS: atom_id res chain seq x y z
N MET A 1 -19.96 -4.50 -1.71
CA MET A 1 -19.45 -3.32 -2.44
C MET A 1 -18.27 -3.77 -3.26
N THR A 2 -18.20 -3.40 -4.53
CA THR A 2 -17.04 -3.68 -5.39
C THR A 2 -16.07 -2.52 -5.24
N THR A 3 -14.91 -2.77 -4.62
CA THR A 3 -13.86 -1.75 -4.49
C THR A 3 -13.28 -1.44 -5.86
N ARG A 4 -13.19 -0.14 -6.19
CA ARG A 4 -12.57 0.31 -7.44
C ARG A 4 -11.06 0.39 -7.29
N ALA A 5 -10.33 0.25 -8.39
CA ALA A 5 -8.87 0.37 -8.45
C ALA A 5 -8.41 1.76 -7.98
N SER A 6 -9.16 2.81 -8.32
CA SER A 6 -8.93 4.17 -7.79
C SER A 6 -9.04 4.25 -6.26
N GLU A 7 -9.98 3.50 -5.66
CA GLU A 7 -10.13 3.44 -4.20
C GLU A 7 -8.96 2.70 -3.56
N ILE A 8 -8.43 1.64 -4.21
CA ILE A 8 -7.22 0.94 -3.76
C ILE A 8 -6.02 1.89 -3.80
N TYR A 9 -5.85 2.64 -4.89
CA TYR A 9 -4.77 3.63 -5.02
C TYR A 9 -4.83 4.68 -3.90
N ASP A 10 -6.02 5.22 -3.60
CA ASP A 10 -6.20 6.18 -2.50
C ASP A 10 -5.89 5.55 -1.13
N GLN A 11 -6.35 4.32 -0.89
CA GLN A 11 -6.05 3.58 0.34
C GLN A 11 -4.56 3.33 0.51
N LEU A 12 -3.83 2.97 -0.56
CA LEU A 12 -2.38 2.77 -0.51
C LEU A 12 -1.64 4.05 -0.12
N LYS A 13 -2.01 5.20 -0.69
CA LYS A 13 -1.44 6.50 -0.30
C LYS A 13 -1.72 6.82 1.17
N THR A 14 -2.95 6.60 1.63
CA THR A 14 -3.33 6.81 3.04
C THR A 14 -2.51 5.92 3.96
N LEU A 15 -2.37 4.63 3.65
CA LEU A 15 -1.59 3.69 4.46
C LEU A 15 -0.10 4.06 4.49
N ARG A 16 0.48 4.45 3.34
CA ARG A 16 1.86 4.92 3.26
C ARG A 16 2.09 6.12 4.17
N PHE A 17 1.23 7.13 4.09
CA PHE A 17 1.31 8.31 4.94
C PHE A 17 1.19 7.96 6.43
N GLN A 18 0.20 7.16 6.81
CA GLN A 18 0.00 6.76 8.20
C GLN A 18 1.19 5.97 8.76
N LEU A 19 1.75 5.04 7.98
CA LEU A 19 2.92 4.27 8.39
C LEU A 19 4.17 5.13 8.54
N GLU A 20 4.38 6.08 7.64
CA GLU A 20 5.49 7.04 7.71
C GLU A 20 5.38 7.92 8.97
N GLN A 21 4.18 8.41 9.30
CA GLN A 21 3.95 9.17 10.53
C GLN A 21 4.23 8.32 11.78
N LEU A 22 3.71 7.09 11.84
CA LEU A 22 3.96 6.19 12.97
C LEU A 22 5.45 5.87 13.13
N GLY A 23 6.16 5.67 12.02
CA GLY A 23 7.61 5.45 12.01
C GLY A 23 8.38 6.67 12.54
N ASN A 24 8.06 7.87 12.04
CA ASN A 24 8.69 9.13 12.46
C ASN A 24 8.42 9.47 13.93
N GLU A 25 7.24 9.12 14.44
CA GLU A 25 6.87 9.29 15.86
C GLU A 25 7.51 8.24 16.78
N GLY A 26 8.22 7.24 16.24
CA GLY A 26 8.79 6.13 17.01
C GLY A 26 7.73 5.21 17.61
N ARG A 27 6.51 5.20 17.04
CA ARG A 27 5.35 4.46 17.55
C ARG A 27 5.20 3.07 16.94
N VAL A 28 6.14 2.65 16.11
CA VAL A 28 6.19 1.28 15.57
C VAL A 28 7.17 0.45 16.38
N VAL A 29 6.65 -0.60 17.00
CA VAL A 29 7.43 -1.63 17.70
C VAL A 29 7.14 -3.00 17.10
N MET A 30 8.14 -3.86 17.05
CA MET A 30 7.96 -5.23 16.58
C MET A 30 7.42 -6.10 17.72
N ALA A 31 6.36 -6.86 17.44
CA ALA A 31 5.80 -7.82 18.40
C ALA A 31 6.83 -8.92 18.69
N ARG A 32 6.97 -9.30 19.97
CA ARG A 32 7.84 -10.39 20.38
C ARG A 32 7.00 -11.66 20.53
N ASP A 33 7.08 -12.52 19.54
CA ASP A 33 6.44 -13.83 19.55
C ASP A 33 7.41 -14.92 19.05
N GLY A 34 6.94 -16.16 18.98
CA GLY A 34 7.76 -17.29 18.55
C GLY A 34 8.23 -17.21 17.09
N MET A 35 7.66 -16.33 16.26
CA MET A 35 8.07 -16.12 14.87
C MET A 35 9.00 -14.91 14.70
N ASN A 36 9.12 -14.06 15.73
CA ASN A 36 9.94 -12.87 15.73
C ASN A 36 10.90 -12.84 16.94
N ALA A 37 11.81 -13.83 16.98
CA ALA A 37 12.74 -14.02 18.09
C ALA A 37 13.93 -13.02 18.09
N ASP A 38 14.31 -12.53 16.90
CA ASP A 38 15.59 -11.83 16.69
C ASP A 38 15.54 -10.31 16.86
N HIS A 39 14.41 -9.75 17.32
CA HIS A 39 14.22 -8.30 17.48
C HIS A 39 14.70 -7.49 16.25
N PRO A 40 14.12 -7.70 15.05
CA PRO A 40 14.45 -6.87 13.91
C PRO A 40 14.14 -5.42 14.23
N ASP A 41 15.09 -4.56 13.89
CA ASP A 41 14.98 -3.11 13.98
C ASP A 41 13.66 -2.63 13.35
N SER A 42 12.79 -2.02 14.15
CA SER A 42 11.50 -1.52 13.67
C SER A 42 11.69 -0.44 12.61
N ALA A 43 12.80 0.30 12.61
CA ALA A 43 13.13 1.24 11.56
C ALA A 43 13.35 0.52 10.23
N ALA A 44 14.16 -0.55 10.21
CA ALA A 44 14.37 -1.35 9.00
C ALA A 44 13.07 -1.99 8.49
N ALA A 45 12.21 -2.47 9.40
CA ALA A 45 10.91 -3.01 9.06
C ALA A 45 9.98 -1.95 8.44
N VAL A 46 9.92 -0.75 9.03
CA VAL A 46 9.15 0.39 8.50
C VAL A 46 9.68 0.82 7.13
N THR A 47 11.00 0.96 6.97
CA THR A 47 11.62 1.30 5.68
C THR A 47 11.23 0.30 4.60
N LYS A 48 11.31 -1.00 4.90
CA LYS A 48 10.95 -2.05 3.94
C LYS A 48 9.45 -2.02 3.60
N ALA A 49 8.59 -1.80 4.58
CA ALA A 49 7.15 -1.71 4.36
C ALA A 49 6.77 -0.47 3.53
N LEU A 50 7.38 0.69 3.80
CA LEU A 50 7.19 1.91 2.99
C LEU A 50 7.63 1.69 1.54
N ALA A 51 8.78 1.07 1.31
CA ALA A 51 9.24 0.76 -0.06
C ALA A 51 8.27 -0.18 -0.80
N GLY A 52 7.65 -1.14 -0.10
CA GLY A 52 6.61 -2.00 -0.68
C GLY A 52 5.33 -1.24 -1.01
N LEU A 53 4.92 -0.29 -0.16
CA LEU A 53 3.78 0.58 -0.42
C LEU A 53 4.04 1.50 -1.61
N ASP A 54 5.24 2.07 -1.73
CA ASP A 54 5.63 2.91 -2.87
C ASP A 54 5.52 2.12 -4.19
N GLN A 55 6.04 0.88 -4.23
CA GLN A 55 5.89 0.01 -5.41
C GLN A 55 4.43 -0.30 -5.75
N ALA A 56 3.59 -0.53 -4.73
CA ALA A 56 2.16 -0.77 -4.94
C ALA A 56 1.43 0.48 -5.45
N ILE A 57 1.78 1.66 -4.94
CA ILE A 57 1.25 2.96 -5.39
C ILE A 57 1.60 3.16 -6.87
N ASP A 58 2.86 2.97 -7.24
CA ASP A 58 3.33 3.11 -8.62
C ASP A 58 2.65 2.13 -9.58
N ALA A 59 2.42 0.89 -9.14
CA ALA A 59 1.74 -0.11 -9.96
C ALA A 59 0.25 0.21 -10.15
N THR A 60 -0.40 0.82 -9.16
CA THR A 60 -1.86 1.01 -9.14
C THR A 60 -2.34 2.35 -9.69
N CYS A 61 -1.45 3.34 -9.86
CA CYS A 61 -1.83 4.70 -10.24
C CYS A 61 -2.52 4.82 -11.61
N TRP A 62 -2.31 3.86 -12.51
CA TRP A 62 -2.93 3.80 -13.84
C TRP A 62 -4.03 2.74 -13.97
N MET A 63 -4.36 2.02 -12.88
CA MET A 63 -5.36 0.97 -12.93
C MET A 63 -6.77 1.56 -12.89
N GLU A 64 -7.59 1.17 -13.87
CA GLU A 64 -9.01 1.53 -13.92
C GLU A 64 -9.90 0.30 -13.71
N THR A 65 -11.06 0.51 -13.07
CA THR A 65 -12.06 -0.54 -12.90
C THR A 65 -13.11 -0.45 -13.99
N LEU A 66 -13.24 -1.51 -14.79
CA LEU A 66 -14.32 -1.64 -15.76
C LEU A 66 -15.68 -1.63 -15.04
N ALA A 67 -16.67 -1.00 -15.67
CA ALA A 67 -18.03 -0.94 -15.13
C ALA A 67 -18.70 -2.33 -15.04
N THR A 68 -18.27 -3.30 -15.86
CA THR A 68 -18.76 -4.68 -15.87
C THR A 68 -17.61 -5.66 -16.12
N VAL A 69 -17.77 -6.91 -15.66
CA VAL A 69 -16.75 -7.97 -15.79
C VAL A 69 -16.46 -8.33 -17.26
N ASN A 70 -17.44 -8.12 -18.14
CA ASN A 70 -17.33 -8.35 -19.58
C ASN A 70 -17.16 -7.05 -20.38
N GLY A 71 -16.84 -5.93 -19.72
CA GLY A 71 -16.74 -4.62 -20.36
C GLY A 71 -15.54 -4.55 -21.31
N THR A 72 -15.73 -3.92 -22.47
CA THR A 72 -14.62 -3.52 -23.33
C THR A 72 -13.96 -2.27 -22.76
N TYR A 73 -12.63 -2.15 -22.92
CA TYR A 73 -11.93 -0.91 -22.62
C TYR A 73 -12.52 0.24 -23.43
N PRO A 74 -12.69 1.44 -22.84
CA PRO A 74 -13.02 2.62 -23.62
C PRO A 74 -11.91 2.89 -24.65
N GLU A 75 -12.28 3.38 -25.83
CA GLU A 75 -11.30 3.78 -26.84
C GLU A 75 -10.37 4.85 -26.26
N LEU A 76 -9.05 4.62 -26.36
CA LEU A 76 -8.05 5.63 -26.05
C LEU A 76 -8.24 6.77 -27.05
N LYS A 77 -8.59 7.96 -26.57
CA LYS A 77 -8.62 9.16 -27.41
C LYS A 77 -7.21 9.74 -27.47
N ASP A 78 -6.71 9.92 -28.69
CA ASP A 78 -5.43 10.59 -29.00
C ASP A 78 -5.38 12.03 -28.45
#